data_AF-A0AAE2WJQ5-F1
#
_entry.id   AF-A0AAE2WJQ5-F1
#
_cell.length_a   1.000
_cell.length_b   1.000
_cell.length_c   1.000
_cell.angle_alpha   90.00
_cell.angle_beta   90.00
_cell.angle_gamma   90.00
#
_symmetry.space_group_name_H-M   'P 1'
#
loop_
_entity.id
_entity.type
_entity.pdbx_description
1 polymer ?
#
loop_
_entity_poly.entity_id
_entity_poly.type
_entity_poly.pdbx_seq_one_letter_code
_entity_poly.pdbx_strand_id
1 'polypeptide(L)'
;PYKPMVDGPQIATVVGPAGEEIYCDQYGRVKLQFPWDRYGTSNDQSSCWVRVSQGWAGGQYGMIAIPRIGHEVIVSFLEGDPDQPIVTGRTFHATNPSPYPLPANKTRT
;
A
#
# COMPACT_ATOMS: atom_id res chain seq x y z
N PRO A 1 23.51 7.60 19.60
CA PRO A 1 22.83 8.32 18.50
C PRO A 1 21.34 7.98 18.50
N TYR A 2 20.46 8.98 18.40
CA TYR A 2 19.01 8.76 18.32
C TYR A 2 18.65 8.25 16.93
N LYS A 3 17.92 7.12 16.85
CA LYS A 3 17.38 6.61 15.59
C LYS A 3 16.00 7.26 15.36
N PRO A 4 15.72 7.84 14.18
CA PRO A 4 14.39 8.33 13.85
C PRO A 4 13.35 7.21 13.94
N MET A 5 12.15 7.55 14.41
CA MET A 5 11.03 6.63 14.54
C MET A 5 9.78 7.24 13.92
N VAL A 6 8.90 6.38 13.41
CA VAL A 6 7.56 6.76 12.96
C VAL A 6 6.56 6.38 14.04
N ASP A 7 5.91 7.38 14.64
CA ASP A 7 5.00 7.19 15.78
C ASP A 7 3.72 6.43 15.43
N GLY A 8 3.35 6.35 14.15
CA GLY A 8 2.15 5.65 13.72
C GLY A 8 2.06 5.44 12.21
N PRO A 9 1.06 4.66 11.75
CA PRO A 9 0.89 4.35 10.34
C PRO A 9 0.69 5.62 9.49
N GLN A 10 1.18 5.57 8.26
CA GLN A 10 1.10 6.65 7.29
C GLN A 10 0.35 6.18 6.04
N ILE A 11 -0.08 7.13 5.23
CA ILE A 11 -0.65 6.85 3.90
C ILE A 11 0.46 6.86 2.85
N ALA A 12 0.37 5.97 1.87
CA ALA A 12 1.19 5.99 0.66
C ALA A 12 0.36 5.62 -0.56
N THR A 13 0.85 6.00 -1.74
CA THR A 13 0.25 5.61 -3.04
C THR A 13 1.05 4.48 -3.65
N VAL A 14 0.36 3.47 -4.19
CA VAL A 14 1.02 2.38 -4.92
C VAL A 14 1.51 2.89 -6.28
N VAL A 15 2.75 2.57 -6.63
CA VAL A 15 3.41 3.01 -7.86
C VAL A 15 4.09 1.86 -8.59
N GLY A 16 4.42 2.09 -9.85
CA GLY A 16 5.08 1.13 -10.73
C GLY A 16 5.50 1.78 -12.04
N PRO A 17 5.99 0.99 -13.01
CA PRO A 17 6.49 1.53 -14.27
C PRO A 17 5.33 2.06 -15.13
N ALA A 18 5.65 2.95 -16.06
CA ALA A 18 4.66 3.52 -16.97
C ALA A 18 4.01 2.43 -17.84
N GLY A 19 2.69 2.50 -17.99
CA GLY A 19 1.90 1.56 -18.80
C GLY A 19 1.39 0.33 -18.06
N GLU A 20 1.83 0.10 -16.81
CA GLU A 20 1.31 -0.97 -15.98
C GLU A 20 0.14 -0.50 -15.11
N GLU A 21 -0.82 -1.39 -14.86
CA GLU A 21 -1.88 -1.19 -13.88
C GLU A 21 -1.54 -1.87 -12.54
N ILE A 22 -0.84 -3.01 -12.60
CA ILE A 22 -0.48 -3.82 -11.44
C ILE A 22 1.01 -4.11 -11.51
N TYR A 23 1.75 -3.75 -10.46
CA TYR A 23 3.19 -4.01 -10.37
C TYR A 23 3.54 -4.67 -9.04
N CYS A 24 3.78 -5.98 -9.09
CA CYS A 24 4.18 -6.77 -7.93
C CYS A 24 5.27 -7.79 -8.27
N ASP A 25 5.99 -8.24 -7.25
CA ASP A 25 6.98 -9.30 -7.39
C ASP A 25 6.44 -10.68 -6.99
N GLN A 26 7.30 -11.70 -7.00
CA GLN A 26 6.97 -13.09 -6.65
C GLN A 26 6.41 -13.30 -5.23
N TYR A 27 6.51 -12.30 -4.34
CA TYR A 27 5.99 -12.35 -2.98
C TYR A 27 4.71 -11.50 -2.81
N GLY A 28 4.17 -10.94 -3.91
CA GLY A 28 3.03 -10.03 -3.86
C GLY A 28 3.34 -8.70 -3.20
N ARG A 29 4.61 -8.28 -3.20
CA ARG A 29 5.03 -6.96 -2.71
C ARG A 29 4.71 -5.89 -3.74
N VAL A 30 4.54 -4.66 -3.29
CA VAL A 30 4.32 -3.49 -4.16
C VAL A 30 5.38 -2.42 -3.90
N LYS A 31 5.47 -1.43 -4.78
CA LYS A 31 6.25 -0.21 -4.56
C LYS A 31 5.34 0.97 -4.25
N LEU A 32 5.84 1.91 -3.47
CA LEU A 32 5.07 2.99 -2.87
C LEU A 32 5.73 4.34 -3.11
N GLN A 33 4.91 5.38 -3.23
CA GLN A 33 5.30 6.78 -3.10
C GLN A 33 4.71 7.32 -1.80
N PHE A 34 5.57 7.81 -0.90
CA PHE A 34 5.12 8.47 0.32
C PHE A 34 4.86 9.97 0.05
N PRO A 35 3.86 10.59 0.70
CA PRO A 35 3.56 12.02 0.52
C PRO A 35 4.71 12.96 0.91
N TRP A 36 5.57 12.55 1.84
CA TRP A 36 6.73 13.32 2.27
C TRP A 36 7.94 13.18 1.34
N ASP A 37 7.93 12.21 0.42
CA ASP A 37 9.03 12.00 -0.51
C ASP A 37 8.88 12.95 -1.70
N ARG A 38 9.80 13.92 -1.77
CA ARG A 38 9.88 14.95 -2.82
C ARG A 38 10.85 14.59 -3.94
N TYR A 39 11.61 13.50 -3.79
CA TYR A 39 12.65 13.10 -4.73
C TYR A 39 12.24 11.90 -5.58
N GLY A 40 11.32 11.07 -5.07
CA GLY A 40 10.65 10.04 -5.85
C GLY A 40 9.87 10.64 -7.02
N THR A 41 9.79 9.87 -8.10
CA THR A 41 9.13 10.26 -9.35
C THR A 41 7.84 9.49 -9.59
N SER A 42 7.25 8.96 -8.50
CA SER A 42 6.02 8.15 -8.51
C SER A 42 6.07 6.99 -9.50
N ASN A 43 7.18 6.24 -9.52
CA ASN A 43 7.41 5.14 -10.45
C ASN A 43 7.99 3.90 -9.74
N ASP A 44 8.47 2.93 -10.51
CA ASP A 44 9.09 1.71 -10.02
C ASP A 44 10.42 1.93 -9.27
N GLN A 45 10.92 3.15 -9.12
CA GLN A 45 12.13 3.45 -8.35
C GLN A 45 11.86 4.23 -7.06
N SER A 46 10.61 4.58 -6.77
CA SER A 46 10.23 5.38 -5.59
C SER A 46 10.51 4.71 -4.25
N SER A 47 10.50 3.38 -4.18
CA SER A 47 10.75 2.66 -2.92
C SER A 47 11.38 1.28 -3.13
N CYS A 48 11.76 0.68 -2.01
CA CYS A 48 11.97 -0.76 -1.91
C CYS A 48 10.64 -1.52 -2.12
N TRP A 49 10.74 -2.84 -2.24
CA TRP A 49 9.57 -3.72 -2.26
C TRP A 49 8.94 -3.85 -0.87
N VAL A 50 7.66 -3.49 -0.75
CA VAL A 50 6.92 -3.48 0.51
C VAL A 50 5.91 -4.62 0.56
N ARG A 51 5.94 -5.41 1.65
CA ARG A 51 5.00 -6.51 1.88
C ARG A 51 3.59 -5.99 2.13
N VAL A 52 2.60 -6.77 1.69
CA VAL A 52 1.18 -6.43 1.81
C VAL A 52 0.45 -7.48 2.64
N SER A 53 -0.11 -7.05 3.77
CA SER A 53 -0.98 -7.88 4.61
C SER A 53 -2.19 -8.39 3.82
N GLN A 54 -2.58 -9.64 4.03
CA GLN A 54 -3.74 -10.26 3.38
C GLN A 54 -4.77 -10.70 4.41
N GLY A 55 -6.01 -10.93 3.98
CA GLY A 55 -7.07 -11.43 4.87
C GLY A 55 -6.77 -12.81 5.46
N TRP A 56 -6.06 -13.65 4.70
CA TRP A 56 -5.51 -14.93 5.15
C TRP A 56 -4.29 -15.29 4.30
N ALA A 57 -3.19 -15.71 4.94
CA ALA A 57 -1.97 -16.15 4.26
C ALA A 57 -1.38 -17.37 4.95
N GLY A 58 -1.21 -18.47 4.23
CA GLY A 58 -0.58 -19.69 4.70
C GLY A 58 0.25 -20.39 3.61
N GLY A 59 0.76 -21.57 3.91
CA GLY A 59 1.68 -22.29 3.02
C GLY A 59 0.98 -22.80 1.74
N GLN A 60 1.01 -22.01 0.67
CA GLN A 60 0.34 -22.28 -0.63
C GLN A 60 -1.20 -22.18 -0.60
N TYR A 61 -1.78 -21.53 0.42
CA TYR A 61 -3.20 -21.26 0.52
C TYR A 61 -3.43 -19.88 1.13
N GLY A 62 -4.56 -19.25 0.80
CA GLY A 62 -4.93 -17.96 1.36
C GLY A 62 -5.71 -17.09 0.38
N MET A 63 -5.88 -15.83 0.78
CA MET A 63 -6.47 -14.78 -0.04
C MET A 63 -5.37 -13.91 -0.63
N ILE A 64 -5.51 -13.52 -1.90
CA ILE A 64 -4.60 -12.58 -2.54
C ILE A 64 -5.38 -11.44 -3.17
N ALA A 65 -5.14 -10.22 -2.69
CA ALA A 65 -5.66 -8.99 -3.26
C ALA A 65 -4.51 -7.97 -3.34
N ILE A 66 -3.90 -7.88 -4.52
CA ILE A 66 -2.76 -7.00 -4.80
C ILE A 66 -3.27 -5.57 -5.01
N PRO A 67 -2.78 -4.58 -4.24
CA PRO A 67 -3.04 -3.17 -4.51
C PRO A 67 -2.53 -2.77 -5.90
N ARG A 68 -3.35 -2.03 -6.67
CA ARG A 68 -3.00 -1.58 -8.02
C ARG A 68 -2.33 -0.20 -7.98
N ILE A 69 -1.62 0.15 -9.04
CA ILE A 69 -1.00 1.47 -9.18
C ILE A 69 -2.08 2.56 -9.05
N GLY A 70 -1.78 3.58 -8.25
CA GLY A 70 -2.73 4.66 -7.89
C GLY A 70 -3.61 4.36 -6.68
N HIS A 71 -3.66 3.12 -6.17
CA HIS A 71 -4.40 2.83 -4.94
C HIS A 71 -3.71 3.44 -3.71
N GLU A 72 -4.52 3.93 -2.78
CA GLU A 72 -4.07 4.38 -1.46
C GLU A 72 -3.96 3.20 -0.49
N VAL A 73 -2.84 3.14 0.22
CA VAL A 73 -2.57 2.10 1.22
C VAL A 73 -2.13 2.70 2.55
N ILE A 74 -2.46 2.00 3.63
CA ILE A 74 -1.96 2.30 4.97
C ILE A 74 -0.68 1.51 5.17
N VAL A 75 0.40 2.22 5.51
CA VAL A 75 1.73 1.69 5.73
C VAL A 75 2.08 1.82 7.21
N SER A 76 2.34 0.69 7.85
CA SER A 76 2.94 0.62 9.18
C SER A 76 4.44 0.42 9.06
N PHE A 77 5.17 0.69 10.14
CA PHE A 77 6.63 0.56 10.21
C PHE A 77 6.97 -0.39 11.34
N LEU A 78 7.69 -1.47 11.04
CA LEU A 78 8.02 -2.51 12.04
C LEU A 78 8.92 -1.90 13.12
N GLU A 79 8.53 -2.03 14.39
CA GLU A 79 9.20 -1.37 15.53
C GLU A 79 9.34 0.16 15.37
N GLY A 80 8.46 0.78 14.57
CA GLY A 80 8.53 2.21 14.26
C GLY A 80 9.68 2.59 13.33
N ASP A 81 10.40 1.62 12.75
CA ASP A 81 11.57 1.86 11.91
C ASP A 81 11.17 2.35 10.50
N PRO A 82 11.51 3.59 10.10
CA PRO A 82 11.20 4.11 8.76
C PRO A 82 11.73 3.23 7.61
N ASP A 83 12.79 2.45 7.87
CA ASP A 83 13.42 1.56 6.90
C ASP A 83 12.69 0.22 6.74
N GLN A 84 11.68 -0.07 7.57
CA GLN A 84 10.95 -1.34 7.57
C GLN A 84 9.43 -1.16 7.35
N PRO A 85 9.01 -0.63 6.18
CA PRO A 85 7.61 -0.46 5.87
C PRO A 85 6.89 -1.79 5.62
N ILE A 86 5.61 -1.84 5.97
CA ILE A 86 4.68 -2.93 5.67
C ILE A 86 3.27 -2.38 5.43
N VAL A 87 2.61 -2.77 4.34
CA VAL A 87 1.23 -2.37 4.06
C VAL A 87 0.28 -3.20 4.91
N THR A 88 -0.54 -2.51 5.73
CA THR A 88 -1.46 -3.13 6.69
C THR A 88 -2.93 -2.84 6.38
N GLY A 89 -3.22 -1.88 5.50
CA GLY A 89 -4.59 -1.51 5.14
C GLY A 89 -4.71 -0.87 3.77
N ARG A 90 -5.96 -0.68 3.33
CA ARG A 90 -6.34 0.00 2.09
C ARG A 90 -7.55 0.87 2.40
N THR A 91 -7.66 1.99 1.70
CA THR A 91 -8.70 3.00 1.94
C THR A 91 -9.31 3.44 0.61
N PHE A 92 -10.63 3.64 0.63
CA PHE A 92 -11.29 4.42 -0.41
C PHE A 92 -11.18 5.90 -0.04
N HIS A 93 -11.06 6.75 -1.06
CA HIS A 93 -11.00 8.21 -0.91
C HIS A 93 -11.63 8.89 -2.14
N ALA A 94 -11.57 10.22 -2.22
CA ALA A 94 -12.28 11.00 -3.22
C ALA A 94 -12.02 10.59 -4.69
N THR A 95 -10.79 10.17 -5.03
CA THR A 95 -10.42 9.71 -6.39
C THR A 95 -10.37 8.19 -6.53
N ASN A 96 -10.57 7.43 -5.45
CA ASN A 96 -10.77 5.99 -5.46
C ASN A 96 -12.01 5.65 -4.61
N PRO A 97 -13.22 5.90 -5.13
CA PRO A 97 -14.45 5.75 -4.36
C PRO A 97 -14.79 4.28 -4.11
N SER A 98 -15.70 4.03 -3.16
CA SER A 98 -16.20 2.70 -2.89
C SER A 98 -16.85 2.06 -4.14
N PRO A 99 -16.85 0.72 -4.26
CA PRO A 99 -17.34 0.02 -5.46
C PRO A 99 -18.81 0.27 -5.81
N TYR A 100 -19.60 0.71 -4.82
CA TYR A 100 -20.98 1.12 -5.00
C TYR A 100 -21.25 2.44 -4.26
N PRO A 101 -22.23 3.25 -4.72
CA PRO A 101 -22.54 4.53 -4.08
C PRO A 101 -23.00 4.35 -2.63
N LEU A 102 -22.29 5.01 -1.72
CA LEU A 102 -22.64 5.12 -0.30
C LEU A 102 -23.13 6.55 0.00
N PRO A 103 -24.11 6.74 0.91
CA PRO A 103 -24.70 5.74 1.80
C PRO A 103 -25.90 4.95 1.21
N ALA A 104 -26.27 5.17 -0.06
CA ALA A 104 -27.45 4.55 -0.69
C ALA A 104 -27.44 3.00 -0.60
N ASN A 105 -26.27 2.39 -0.70
CA ASN A 105 -26.11 0.93 -0.71
C ASN A 105 -25.48 0.36 0.57
N LYS A 106 -25.69 0.99 1.73
CA LYS A 106 -25.04 0.64 3.01
C LYS A 106 -25.31 -0.79 3.55
N THR A 107 -26.25 -1.53 2.98
CA THR A 107 -26.61 -2.90 3.40
C THR A 107 -25.95 -3.98 2.56
N ARG A 108 -25.11 -3.62 1.58
CA ARG A 108 -24.34 -4.57 0.74
C ARG A 108 -23.01 -4.90 1.43
N THR A 109 -22.52 -6.12 1.20
CA THR A 109 -21.18 -6.61 1.59
C THR A 109 -20.50 -7.22 0.39
#